data_AF-A0A3N5WUI4-F1
#
_entry.id   AF-A0A3N5WUI4-F1
#
_cell.length_a   1.000
_cell.length_b   1.000
_cell.length_c   1.000
_cell.angle_alpha   90.00
_cell.angle_beta   90.00
_cell.angle_gamma   90.00
#
_symmetry.space_group_name_H-M   'P 1'
#
loop_
_entity.id
_entity.type
_entity.pdbx_description
1 polymer ?
#
loop_
_entity_poly.entity_id
_entity_poly.type
_entity_poly.pdbx_seq_one_letter_code
_entity_poly.pdbx_strand_id
1 'polypeptide(L)'
;MTLHFAYFITPHGYGHAARATAVMNAIHARRPDVCFEIFTRVPTWFFKMSLQGAYNYHDVLTDIGLVQSTSMEEDLPGTIQQLGELLPYRPALVERLARQAQE
;
A
#
# COMPACT_ATOMS: atom_id res chain seq x y z
N MET A 1 23.33 -2.29 -9.01
CA MET A 1 22.84 -2.35 -7.62
C MET A 1 21.38 -1.98 -7.68
N THR A 2 20.49 -2.84 -7.18
CA THR A 2 19.05 -2.56 -7.19
C THR A 2 18.73 -1.52 -6.12
N LEU A 3 17.88 -0.54 -6.42
CA LEU A 3 17.36 0.42 -5.45
C LEU A 3 15.98 -0.02 -4.97
N HIS A 4 15.80 -0.13 -3.66
CA HIS A 4 14.53 -0.55 -3.06
C HIS A 4 13.76 0.67 -2.54
N PHE A 5 12.47 0.76 -2.87
CA PHE A 5 11.57 1.76 -2.32
C PHE A 5 10.41 1.09 -1.57
N ALA A 6 10.33 1.35 -0.27
CA ALA A 6 9.14 1.03 0.50
C ALA A 6 7.97 1.92 0.07
N TYR A 7 6.85 1.31 -0.31
CA TYR A 7 5.68 2.03 -0.80
C TYR A 7 4.39 1.52 -0.16
N PHE A 8 3.83 2.35 0.71
CA PHE A 8 2.61 2.05 1.46
C PHE A 8 1.41 2.57 0.70
N ILE A 9 0.47 1.68 0.37
CA ILE A 9 -0.71 2.00 -0.43
C ILE A 9 -1.95 1.62 0.36
N THR A 10 -2.83 2.60 0.58
CA THR A 10 -4.13 2.34 1.19
C THR A 10 -4.97 1.39 0.33
N PRO A 11 -5.60 0.36 0.92
CA PRO A 11 -6.53 -0.51 0.21
C PRO A 11 -7.92 0.12 0.02
N HIS A 12 -8.11 1.37 0.45
CA HIS A 12 -9.36 2.08 0.31
C HIS A 12 -9.66 2.43 -1.15
N GLY A 13 -10.36 1.51 -1.82
CA GLY A 13 -10.66 1.60 -3.25
C GLY A 13 -9.44 1.40 -4.15
N TYR A 14 -9.69 1.13 -5.44
CA TYR A 14 -8.62 0.92 -6.42
C TYR A 14 -8.00 2.22 -6.96
N GLY A 15 -8.60 3.38 -6.68
CA GLY A 15 -8.12 4.67 -7.19
C GLY A 15 -6.72 5.03 -6.70
N HIS A 16 -6.43 4.80 -5.42
CA HIS A 16 -5.10 5.02 -4.84
C HIS A 16 -4.07 4.04 -5.42
N ALA A 17 -4.43 2.76 -5.52
CA ALA A 17 -3.59 1.75 -6.13
C ALA A 17 -3.27 2.06 -7.59
N ALA A 18 -4.25 2.49 -8.38
CA ALA A 18 -4.07 2.85 -9.80
C ALA A 18 -3.09 4.02 -9.97
N ARG A 19 -3.23 5.06 -9.14
CA ARG A 19 -2.31 6.21 -9.17
C ARG A 19 -0.91 5.82 -8.72
N ALA A 20 -0.79 5.02 -7.67
CA ALA A 20 0.49 4.49 -7.20
C ALA A 20 1.18 3.64 -8.28
N THR A 21 0.46 2.75 -8.96
CA THR A 21 0.98 1.96 -10.09
C THR A 21 1.45 2.86 -11.23
N ALA A 22 0.71 3.91 -11.58
CA ALA A 22 1.14 4.85 -12.63
C ALA A 22 2.48 5.52 -12.29
N VAL A 23 2.67 5.93 -11.03
CA VAL A 23 3.94 6.49 -10.54
C VAL A 23 5.06 5.45 -10.60
N MET A 24 4.82 4.25 -10.08
CA MET A 24 5.81 3.17 -10.11
C MET A 24 6.24 2.81 -11.54
N ASN A 25 5.29 2.68 -12.48
CA ASN A 25 5.60 2.44 -13.89
C ASN A 25 6.43 3.57 -14.51
N ALA A 26 6.10 4.83 -14.21
CA ALA A 26 6.87 5.98 -14.69
C ALA A 26 8.32 6.00 -14.15
N ILE A 27 8.52 5.53 -12.91
CA ILE A 27 9.84 5.35 -12.31
C ILE A 27 10.58 4.19 -12.97
N HIS A 28 9.96 3.01 -13.10
CA HIS A 28 10.56 1.85 -13.76
C HIS A 28 11.01 2.15 -15.20
N ALA A 29 10.22 2.92 -15.96
CA ALA A 29 10.57 3.33 -17.32
C ALA A 29 11.88 4.15 -17.39
N ARG A 30 12.23 4.87 -16.32
CA ARG A 30 13.46 5.68 -16.22
C ARG A 30 14.57 4.97 -15.47
N ARG A 31 14.22 4.06 -14.56
CA ARG A 31 15.09 3.35 -13.63
C ARG A 31 14.66 1.89 -13.51
N PRO A 32 15.05 1.04 -14.49
CA PRO A 32 14.74 -0.39 -14.46
C PRO A 32 15.41 -1.14 -13.29
N ASP A 33 16.37 -0.50 -12.62
CA ASP A 33 17.08 -1.00 -11.45
C ASP A 33 16.33 -0.77 -10.12
N VAL A 34 15.12 -0.18 -10.16
CA VAL A 34 14.28 0.01 -8.97
C VAL A 34 13.40 -1.22 -8.72
N CYS A 35 13.28 -1.61 -7.46
CA CYS A 35 12.29 -2.57 -6.96
C CYS A 35 11.40 -1.87 -5.92
N PHE A 36 10.07 -2.02 -6.05
CA PHE A 36 9.14 -1.52 -5.04
C PHE A 36 8.77 -2.60 -4.02
N GLU A 37 8.94 -2.30 -2.74
CA GLU A 37 8.40 -3.09 -1.62
C GLU A 37 6.99 -2.55 -1.31
N ILE A 38 5.95 -3.18 -1.86
CA ILE A 38 4.57 -2.70 -1.78
C ILE A 38 3.90 -3.23 -0.51
N PHE A 39 3.50 -2.34 0.40
CA PHE A 39 2.81 -2.66 1.64
C PHE A 39 1.34 -2.25 1.54
N THR A 40 0.45 -3.22 1.38
CA THR A 40 -0.98 -2.95 1.16
C THR A 40 -1.83 -4.21 1.38
N ARG A 41 -3.16 -4.02 1.39
CA ARG A 41 -4.15 -5.10 1.23
C ARG A 41 -4.89 -5.05 -0.11
N VAL A 42 -4.47 -4.18 -1.05
CA VAL A 42 -5.00 -4.22 -2.42
C VAL A 42 -4.68 -5.60 -3.02
N PRO A 43 -5.66 -6.32 -3.58
CA PRO A 43 -5.46 -7.66 -4.12
C PRO A 43 -4.27 -7.76 -5.09
N THR A 44 -3.44 -8.79 -4.92
CA THR A 44 -2.22 -8.99 -5.72
C THR A 44 -2.48 -9.04 -7.23
N TRP A 45 -3.65 -9.51 -7.67
CA TRP A 45 -4.03 -9.53 -9.09
C TRP A 45 -3.99 -8.14 -9.72
N PHE A 46 -4.29 -7.09 -8.94
CA PHE A 46 -4.29 -5.71 -9.42
C PHE A 46 -2.90 -5.31 -9.92
N PHE A 47 -1.86 -5.55 -9.12
CA PHE A 47 -0.48 -5.22 -9.48
C PHE A 47 0.06 -6.14 -10.56
N LYS A 48 -0.26 -7.44 -10.51
CA LYS A 48 0.12 -8.39 -11.58
C LYS A 48 -0.37 -7.97 -12.96
N MET A 49 -1.54 -7.33 -13.04
CA MET A 49 -2.11 -6.88 -14.31
C MET A 49 -1.68 -5.48 -14.73
N SER A 50 -1.18 -4.64 -13.81
CA SER A 50 -0.97 -3.21 -14.07
C SER A 50 0.47 -2.72 -13.94
N LEU A 51 1.31 -3.41 -13.16
CA LEU A 51 2.68 -3.00 -12.87
C LEU A 51 3.68 -3.72 -13.80
N GLN A 52 4.59 -2.97 -14.42
CA GLN A 52 5.48 -3.48 -15.48
C GLN A 52 6.90 -3.83 -15.01
N GLY A 53 7.31 -3.37 -13.83
CA GLY A 53 8.67 -3.59 -13.31
C GLY A 53 8.70 -4.42 -12.02
N ALA A 54 9.89 -4.52 -11.42
CA ALA A 54 10.12 -5.37 -10.26
C ALA A 54 9.38 -4.84 -9.02
N TYR A 55 8.73 -5.76 -8.30
CA TYR A 55 8.11 -5.45 -7.01
C TYR A 55 8.02 -6.70 -6.15
N ASN A 56 7.98 -6.46 -4.84
CA ASN A 56 7.63 -7.42 -3.81
C ASN A 56 6.34 -6.95 -3.14
N TYR A 57 5.49 -7.90 -2.73
CA TYR A 57 4.20 -7.61 -2.12
C TYR A 57 4.19 -8.06 -0.66
N HIS A 58 3.78 -7.15 0.22
CA HIS A 58 3.65 -7.37 1.65
C HIS A 58 2.19 -7.12 2.07
N ASP A 59 1.50 -8.18 2.46
CA ASP A 59 0.10 -8.11 2.89
C ASP A 59 -0.02 -7.46 4.28
N VAL A 60 -0.28 -6.16 4.32
CA VAL A 60 -0.39 -5.41 5.58
C VAL A 60 -1.37 -4.26 5.46
N LEU A 61 -2.17 -4.08 6.52
CA LEU A 61 -3.02 -2.91 6.68
C LEU A 61 -2.23 -1.83 7.43
N THR A 62 -1.96 -0.73 6.75
CA THR A 62 -1.28 0.45 7.29
C THR A 62 -2.11 1.72 7.16
N ASP A 63 -3.28 1.63 6.54
CA ASP A 63 -4.27 2.69 6.46
C ASP A 63 -5.62 2.03 6.22
N ILE A 64 -6.65 2.41 6.98
CA ILE A 64 -8.01 1.93 6.74
C ILE A 64 -8.72 2.76 5.65
N GLY A 65 -8.20 3.96 5.35
CA GLY A 65 -8.88 4.98 4.56
C GLY A 65 -10.18 5.42 5.23
N LEU A 66 -11.30 5.23 4.54
CA LEU A 66 -12.63 5.57 5.01
C LEU A 66 -13.53 4.32 4.95
N VAL A 67 -14.26 4.03 6.02
CA VAL A 67 -15.32 3.02 5.94
C VAL A 67 -16.46 3.63 5.13
N GLN A 68 -16.90 2.92 4.10
CA GLN A 68 -17.93 3.39 3.18
C GLN A 68 -18.96 2.29 2.94
N SER A 69 -20.23 2.67 2.95
CA SER A 69 -21.34 1.78 2.60
C SER A 69 -21.55 1.71 1.08
N THR A 70 -21.25 2.81 0.38
CA THR A 70 -21.29 2.94 -1.08
C THR A 70 -20.16 3.84 -1.56
N SER A 71 -19.96 4.01 -2.87
CA SER A 71 -18.92 4.91 -3.40
C SER A 71 -19.12 6.39 -3.04
N MET A 72 -20.30 6.77 -2.53
CA MET A 72 -20.66 8.15 -2.20
C MET A 72 -21.08 8.34 -0.74
N GLU A 73 -21.18 7.26 0.04
CA GLU A 73 -21.67 7.30 1.42
C GLU A 73 -20.61 6.77 2.38
N GLU A 74 -20.16 7.66 3.27
CA GLU A 74 -19.21 7.37 4.32
C GLU A 74 -19.89 6.90 5.62
N ASP A 75 -19.23 5.98 6.31
CA ASP A 75 -19.55 5.56 7.67
C ASP A 75 -18.47 6.11 8.62
N LEU A 76 -18.68 7.33 9.08
CA LEU A 76 -17.76 7.99 10.01
C LEU A 76 -17.67 7.25 11.36
N PRO A 77 -18.78 6.79 11.99
CA PRO A 77 -18.69 5.96 13.20
C PRO A 77 -17.83 4.70 13.00
N GLY A 78 -18.05 3.96 11.92
CA GLY A 78 -17.25 2.77 11.59
C GLY A 78 -15.78 3.10 11.34
N THR A 79 -15.51 4.23 10.69
CA THR A 79 -14.13 4.73 10.48
C THR A 79 -13.43 5.03 11.80
N ILE A 80 -14.10 5.73 12.73
CA ILE A 80 -13.55 6.03 14.05
C ILE A 80 -13.27 4.73 14.83
N GLN A 81 -14.19 3.78 14.79
CA GLN A 81 -13.99 2.48 15.44
C GLN A 81 -12.75 1.77 14.89
N GLN A 82 -12.65 1.60 13.57
CA GLN A 82 -11.53 0.90 12.95
C GLN A 82 -10.20 1.65 13.13
N LEU A 83 -10.21 2.98 13.16
CA LEU A 83 -9.02 3.77 13.51
C LEU A 83 -8.58 3.49 14.94
N GLY A 84 -9.51 3.40 15.89
CA GLY A 84 -9.22 3.06 17.28
C GLY A 84 -8.68 1.64 17.47
N GLU A 85 -9.03 0.71 16.58
CA GLU A 85 -8.47 -0.65 16.55
C GLU A 85 -7.08 -0.70 15.90
N LEU A 86 -6.83 0.16 14.91
CA LEU A 86 -5.55 0.23 14.19
C LEU A 86 -4.49 1.04 14.95
N LEU A 87 -4.90 2.14 15.60
CA LEU A 87 -4.03 3.14 16.18
C LEU A 87 -4.10 3.17 17.72
N PRO A 88 -2.96 3.37 18.41
CA PRO A 88 -1.62 3.51 17.84
C PRO A 88 -1.11 2.17 17.26
N TYR A 89 -0.28 2.24 16.22
CA TYR A 89 0.33 1.02 15.68
C TYR A 89 1.10 0.28 16.77
N ARG A 90 0.91 -1.04 16.83
CA ARG A 90 1.68 -1.90 17.73
C ARG A 90 3.18 -1.75 17.42
N PRO A 91 4.06 -1.49 18.41
CA PRO A 91 5.50 -1.32 18.17
C PRO A 91 6.13 -2.47 17.37
N ALA A 92 5.74 -3.71 17.68
CA ALA A 92 6.20 -4.90 16.95
C ALA A 92 5.85 -4.90 15.45
N LEU A 93 4.72 -4.27 15.06
CA LEU A 93 4.37 -4.08 13.65
C LEU A 93 5.34 -3.09 13.00
N VAL A 94 5.57 -1.95 13.64
CA VAL A 94 6.45 -0.89 13.12
C VAL A 94 7.88 -1.41 12.96
N GLU A 95 8.41 -2.09 13.98
CA GLU A 95 9.75 -2.69 13.93
C GLU A 95 9.90 -3.73 12.81
N ARG A 96 8.88 -4.57 12.62
CA ARG A 96 8.87 -5.54 11.52
C ARG A 96 8.92 -4.84 10.16
N LEU A 97 8.05 -3.84 9.94
CA LEU A 97 8.00 -3.12 8.67
C LEU A 97 9.28 -2.31 8.42
N ALA A 98 9.88 -1.73 9.46
CA ALA A 98 11.15 -1.02 9.35
C ALA A 98 12.29 -1.92 8.86
N ARG A 99 12.36 -3.18 9.34
CA ARG A 99 13.33 -4.15 8.81
C ARG A 99 13.06 -4.50 7.35
N GLN A 100 11.80 -4.76 6.99
CA GLN A 100 11.42 -5.09 5.62
C GLN A 100 11.70 -3.93 4.63
N ALA A 101 11.63 -2.69 5.09
CA ALA A 101 11.93 -1.51 4.27
C ALA A 101 13.44 -1.24 4.09
N GLN A 102 14.30 -1.94 4.83
CA GLN A 102 15.76 -1.81 4.80
C GLN A 102 16.46 -2.95 4.04
N GLU A 103 15.71 -4.01 3.70
CA GLU A 103 16.15 -5.13 2.85
C GLU A 103 16.17 -4.73 1.36
#